data_AF-A0A8H5UMN9-F1
#
_entry.id   AF-A0A8H5UMN9-F1
#
_cell.length_a   1.000
_cell.length_b   1.000
_cell.length_c   1.000
_cell.angle_alpha   90.00
_cell.angle_beta   90.00
_cell.angle_gamma   90.00
#
_symmetry.space_group_name_H-M   'P 1'
#
loop_
_entity.id
_entity.type
_entity.pdbx_description
1 polymer ?
#
loop_
_entity_poly.entity_id
_entity_poly.type
_entity_poly.pdbx_seq_one_letter_code
_entity_poly.pdbx_strand_id
1 'polypeptide(L)'
;MRPLPQPPWMRNYRRKVPSIIASIRNHPEGTQWESYIEFFKATVEDKLKHLELWTLLEPHLEWIIMEDCETLNNASKAQVRDQFSQWASERSVERDGAGAEDPLAVLLPRYRYCIYVDQKCLDTVDQYAA
;
A
#
# COMPACT_ATOMS: atom_id res chain seq x y z
N MET A 1 -16.69 29.55 -0.24
CA MET A 1 -16.18 29.00 -1.52
C MET A 1 -16.81 27.63 -1.71
N ARG A 2 -17.44 27.33 -2.86
CA ARG A 2 -17.95 25.98 -3.13
C ARG A 2 -16.77 25.10 -3.56
N PRO A 3 -16.64 23.86 -3.06
CA PRO A 3 -15.62 22.95 -3.57
C PRO A 3 -15.83 22.72 -5.07
N LEU A 4 -14.74 22.76 -5.83
CA LEU A 4 -14.77 22.52 -7.27
C LEU A 4 -15.33 21.13 -7.55
N PRO A 5 -16.21 20.97 -8.56
CA PRO A 5 -16.75 19.65 -8.92
C PRO A 5 -15.60 18.74 -9.34
N GLN A 6 -15.49 17.55 -8.72
CA GLN A 6 -14.42 16.62 -9.04
C GLN A 6 -14.57 16.12 -10.49
N PRO A 7 -13.52 16.18 -11.31
CA PRO A 7 -13.58 15.71 -12.69
C PRO A 7 -13.92 14.21 -12.80
N PRO A 8 -14.64 13.76 -13.84
CA PRO A 8 -15.02 12.36 -14.01
C PRO A 8 -13.85 11.36 -13.99
N TRP A 9 -12.67 11.78 -14.44
CA TRP A 9 -11.45 10.96 -14.42
C TRP A 9 -10.94 10.69 -12.99
N MET A 10 -11.17 11.60 -12.04
CA MET A 10 -10.74 11.49 -10.64
C MET A 10 -11.51 10.39 -9.89
N ARG A 11 -12.75 10.08 -10.33
CA ARG A 11 -13.57 8.98 -9.82
C ARG A 11 -12.97 7.60 -10.15
N ASN A 12 -12.28 7.50 -11.29
CA ASN A 12 -11.54 6.30 -11.68
C ASN A 12 -10.12 6.29 -11.08
N TYR A 13 -9.56 7.45 -10.76
CA TYR A 13 -8.26 7.63 -10.12
C TYR A 13 -8.21 7.06 -8.70
N ARG A 14 -9.27 7.30 -7.92
CA ARG A 14 -9.51 6.67 -6.61
C ARG A 14 -9.44 5.13 -6.63
N ARG A 15 -9.78 4.50 -7.77
CA ARG A 15 -9.68 3.04 -7.96
C ARG A 15 -8.34 2.57 -8.51
N LYS A 16 -7.52 3.46 -9.07
CA LYS A 16 -6.33 3.14 -9.88
C LYS A 16 -5.01 3.56 -9.28
N VAL A 17 -4.99 4.51 -8.34
CA VAL A 17 -3.77 4.74 -7.56
C VAL A 17 -3.58 3.53 -6.67
N PRO A 18 -2.50 2.77 -6.85
CA PRO A 18 -2.12 1.76 -5.90
C PRO A 18 -1.61 2.54 -4.69
N SER A 19 -2.53 2.95 -3.82
CA SER A 19 -2.19 2.99 -2.40
C SER A 19 -2.09 1.52 -1.99
N ILE A 20 -1.01 0.88 -2.43
CA ILE A 20 -0.71 -0.48 -2.03
C ILE A 20 -0.22 -0.34 -0.61
N ILE A 21 -1.15 -0.60 0.29
CA ILE A 21 -0.83 -1.07 1.61
C ILE A 21 -0.56 -2.55 1.42
N ALA A 22 0.68 -2.93 1.57
CA ALA A 22 1.08 -3.41 2.87
C ALA A 22 2.50 -3.94 2.76
N SER A 23 3.20 -3.84 3.86
CA SER A 23 3.89 -5.03 4.27
C SER A 23 3.88 -5.02 5.76
N ILE A 24 3.31 -6.08 6.28
CA ILE A 24 3.42 -6.41 7.67
C ILE A 24 4.73 -7.18 7.81
N ARG A 25 5.71 -6.55 8.44
CA ARG A 25 7.03 -7.11 8.68
C ARG A 25 6.94 -8.26 9.69
N ASN A 26 7.41 -9.44 9.27
CA ASN A 26 7.40 -10.66 10.09
C ASN A 26 8.75 -10.99 10.77
N HIS A 27 9.80 -10.15 10.67
CA HIS A 27 11.09 -10.47 11.29
C HIS A 27 12.04 -9.25 11.43
N PRO A 28 12.94 -9.20 12.45
CA PRO A 28 13.84 -8.08 12.67
C PRO A 28 15.09 -8.13 11.77
N GLU A 29 15.66 -6.94 11.63
CA GLU A 29 16.84 -6.46 10.90
C GLU A 29 17.45 -7.33 9.78
N GLY A 30 17.43 -6.78 8.55
CA GLY A 30 18.12 -7.33 7.39
C GLY A 30 17.93 -6.47 6.15
N THR A 31 18.99 -6.36 5.34
CA THR A 31 19.03 -5.59 4.07
C THR A 31 18.01 -6.08 3.04
N GLN A 32 17.55 -7.33 3.16
CA GLN A 32 16.57 -7.94 2.26
C GLN A 32 15.22 -7.23 2.27
N TRP A 33 14.80 -6.68 3.41
CA TRP A 33 13.55 -5.94 3.52
C TRP A 33 13.60 -4.63 2.73
N GLU A 34 14.71 -3.90 2.87
CA GLU A 34 14.97 -2.66 2.12
C GLU A 34 15.01 -2.95 0.62
N SER A 35 15.76 -3.99 0.22
CA SER A 35 15.83 -4.43 -1.18
C SER A 35 14.46 -4.90 -1.71
N TYR A 36 13.63 -5.56 -0.91
CA TYR A 36 12.27 -5.92 -1.28
C TYR A 36 11.42 -4.68 -1.57
N ILE A 37 11.45 -3.69 -0.67
CA ILE A 37 10.70 -2.44 -0.83
C ILE A 37 11.18 -1.65 -2.05
N GLU A 38 12.49 -1.57 -2.28
CA GLU A 38 13.06 -0.95 -3.48
C GLU A 38 12.60 -1.66 -4.75
N PHE A 39 12.71 -2.99 -4.79
CA PHE A 39 12.26 -3.79 -5.94
C PHE A 39 10.76 -3.65 -6.19
N PHE A 40 9.97 -3.65 -5.12
CA PHE A 40 8.53 -3.46 -5.20
C PHE A 40 8.17 -2.08 -5.78
N LYS A 41 8.79 -1.01 -5.28
CA LYS A 41 8.59 0.35 -5.80
C LYS A 41 9.02 0.47 -7.26
N ALA A 42 10.18 -0.09 -7.62
CA ALA A 42 10.68 -0.11 -9.00
C ALA A 42 9.73 -0.87 -9.94
N THR A 43 9.18 -2.01 -9.49
CA THR A 43 8.21 -2.78 -10.27
C THR A 43 6.92 -1.99 -10.52
N VAL A 44 6.42 -1.28 -9.50
CA VAL A 44 5.26 -0.40 -9.66
C VAL A 44 5.59 0.74 -10.62
N GLU A 45 6.75 1.39 -10.46
CA GLU A 45 7.22 2.45 -11.36
C GLU A 45 7.28 1.98 -12.81
N ASP A 46 7.94 0.86 -13.09
CA ASP A 46 8.04 0.30 -14.45
C ASP A 46 6.67 -0.04 -15.03
N LYS A 47 5.76 -0.58 -14.19
CA LYS A 47 4.39 -0.85 -14.62
C LYS A 47 3.65 0.44 -14.97
N LEU A 48 3.82 1.49 -14.18
CA LEU A 48 3.20 2.79 -14.44
C LEU A 48 3.81 3.48 -15.65
N LYS A 49 5.11 3.36 -15.89
CA LYS A 49 5.79 3.83 -17.11
C LYS A 49 5.28 3.10 -18.34
N HIS A 50 5.16 1.78 -18.29
CA HIS A 50 4.61 0.97 -19.38
C HIS A 50 3.17 1.34 -19.71
N LEU A 51 2.40 1.80 -18.73
CA LEU A 51 1.03 2.29 -18.91
C LEU A 51 0.95 3.78 -19.27
N GLU A 52 2.08 4.48 -19.42
CA GLU A 52 2.19 5.92 -19.65
C GLU A 52 1.51 6.78 -18.56
N LEU A 53 1.43 6.24 -17.33
CA LEU A 53 0.77 6.87 -16.20
C LEU A 53 1.77 7.50 -15.21
N TRP A 54 3.05 7.17 -15.30
CA TRP A 54 4.06 7.57 -14.30
C TRP A 54 4.08 9.08 -14.03
N THR A 55 4.27 9.92 -15.06
CA THR A 55 4.35 11.38 -14.92
C THR A 55 3.11 12.01 -14.29
N LEU A 56 1.94 11.36 -14.44
CA LEU A 56 0.68 11.82 -13.85
C LEU A 56 0.50 11.31 -12.42
N LEU A 57 0.97 10.11 -12.10
CA LEU A 57 0.68 9.44 -10.83
C LEU A 57 1.79 9.63 -9.79
N GLU A 58 3.04 9.80 -10.22
CA GLU A 58 4.20 9.93 -9.33
C GLU A 58 4.03 11.02 -8.27
N PRO A 59 3.57 12.25 -8.59
CA PRO A 59 3.37 13.29 -7.57
C PRO A 59 2.26 13.01 -6.55
N HIS A 60 1.43 12.00 -6.82
CA HIS A 60 0.27 11.64 -6.01
C HIS A 60 0.40 10.25 -5.38
N LEU A 61 1.52 9.56 -5.61
CA LEU A 61 1.74 8.22 -5.10
C LEU A 61 2.24 8.31 -3.65
N GLU A 62 1.39 7.86 -2.74
CA GLU A 62 1.71 7.78 -1.31
C GLU A 62 1.99 6.33 -0.93
N TRP A 63 3.17 6.09 -0.37
CA TRP A 63 3.60 4.78 0.12
C TRP A 63 3.35 4.68 1.63
N ILE A 64 2.29 3.98 2.03
CA ILE A 64 2.02 3.70 3.45
C ILE A 64 2.48 2.28 3.74
N ILE A 65 3.62 2.15 4.43
CA ILE A 65 4.19 0.88 4.87
C ILE A 65 4.06 0.82 6.39
N MET A 66 3.38 -0.21 6.91
CA MET A 66 3.14 -0.39 8.34
C MET A 66 4.18 -1.35 8.93
N GLU A 67 5.19 -0.80 9.59
CA GLU A 67 6.25 -1.58 10.22
C GLU A 67 5.99 -1.73 11.72
N ASP A 68 5.35 -2.83 12.12
CA ASP A 68 5.16 -3.17 13.54
C ASP A 68 5.82 -4.52 13.84
N CYS A 69 7.09 -4.47 14.23
CA CYS A 69 7.86 -5.65 14.55
C CYS A 69 7.42 -6.34 15.86
N GLU A 70 6.68 -5.65 16.74
CA GLU A 70 6.32 -6.19 18.04
C GLU A 70 5.07 -7.06 17.93
N THR A 71 4.07 -6.62 17.18
CA THR A 71 2.81 -7.35 17.05
C THR A 71 2.77 -8.30 15.85
N LEU A 72 3.68 -8.12 14.89
CA LEU A 72 3.64 -8.84 13.62
C LEU A 72 4.76 -9.84 13.40
N ASN A 73 5.74 -9.89 14.30
CA ASN A 73 6.77 -10.92 14.26
C ASN A 73 6.18 -12.30 14.59
N ASN A 74 6.35 -13.24 13.66
CA ASN A 74 5.67 -14.53 13.56
C ASN A 74 4.12 -14.47 13.47
N ALA A 75 3.54 -13.35 13.01
CA ALA A 75 2.09 -13.27 12.84
C ALA A 75 1.61 -14.15 11.68
N SER A 76 0.54 -14.90 11.92
CA SER A 76 -0.15 -15.65 10.87
C SER A 76 -0.85 -14.70 9.89
N LYS A 77 -1.10 -15.18 8.66
CA LYS A 77 -1.88 -14.45 7.65
C LYS A 77 -3.26 -14.00 8.15
N ALA A 78 -3.84 -14.71 9.11
CA ALA A 78 -5.12 -14.35 9.72
C ALA A 78 -4.97 -13.12 10.62
N GLN A 79 -3.98 -13.13 11.52
CA GLN A 79 -3.68 -12.00 12.41
C GLN A 79 -3.35 -10.72 11.64
N VAL A 80 -2.54 -10.84 10.58
CA VAL A 80 -2.24 -9.72 9.66
C VAL A 80 -3.51 -9.16 9.03
N ARG A 81 -4.41 -10.03 8.57
CA ARG A 81 -5.67 -9.61 7.97
C ARG A 81 -6.58 -8.92 8.97
N ASP A 82 -6.65 -9.42 10.20
CA ASP A 82 -7.47 -8.85 11.25
C ASP A 82 -6.96 -7.46 11.65
N GLN A 83 -5.65 -7.30 11.82
CA GLN A 83 -5.04 -6.01 12.12
C GLN A 83 -5.23 -5.01 10.97
N PHE A 84 -5.05 -5.45 9.72
CA PHE A 84 -5.35 -4.60 8.56
C PHE A 84 -6.82 -4.19 8.52
N SER A 85 -7.74 -5.11 8.83
CA SER A 85 -9.18 -4.84 8.83
C SER A 85 -9.54 -3.84 9.92
N GLN A 86 -8.93 -3.97 11.11
CA GLN A 86 -9.07 -3.00 12.19
C GLN A 86 -8.54 -1.62 11.75
N TRP A 87 -7.32 -1.56 11.24
CA TRP A 87 -6.72 -0.32 10.74
C TRP A 87 -7.60 0.33 9.65
N ALA A 88 -8.15 -0.44 8.72
CA ALA A 88 -9.05 0.07 7.67
C ALA A 88 -10.41 0.55 8.23
N SER A 89 -10.85 -0.01 9.37
CA SER A 89 -12.07 0.42 10.06
C SER A 89 -11.89 1.75 10.81
N GLU A 90 -10.68 2.03 11.28
CA GLU A 90 -10.28 3.27 11.98
C GLU A 90 -10.01 4.45 11.03
N ARG A 91 -10.49 4.37 9.78
CA ARG A 91 -10.33 5.46 8.80
C ARG A 91 -11.05 6.71 9.26
N SER A 92 -10.38 7.85 9.09
CA SER A 92 -10.91 9.16 9.47
C SER A 92 -10.38 10.25 8.55
N VAL A 93 -11.04 11.41 8.54
CA VAL A 93 -10.58 12.57 7.75
C VAL A 93 -9.23 13.08 8.26
N GLU A 94 -9.00 13.03 9.56
CA GLU A 94 -7.75 13.47 10.20
C GLU A 94 -6.57 12.58 9.79
N ARG A 95 -6.79 11.27 9.72
CA ARG A 95 -5.74 10.30 9.37
C ARG A 95 -5.50 10.21 7.86
N ASP A 96 -6.58 10.12 7.08
CA ASP A 96 -6.52 9.71 5.68
C ASP A 96 -6.96 10.80 4.70
N GLY A 97 -7.36 11.97 5.20
CA GLY A 97 -7.78 13.11 4.40
C GLY A 97 -9.22 13.07 3.90
N ALA A 98 -9.54 14.02 3.03
CA ALA A 98 -10.90 14.26 2.58
C ALA A 98 -11.50 13.05 1.83
N GLY A 99 -12.66 12.58 2.31
CA GLY A 99 -13.40 11.47 1.72
C GLY A 99 -13.02 10.09 2.26
N ALA A 100 -12.24 10.01 3.34
CA ALA A 100 -11.97 8.76 4.06
C ALA A 100 -13.22 8.18 4.75
N GLU A 101 -14.10 9.04 5.25
CA GLU A 101 -15.36 8.64 5.87
C GLU A 101 -16.45 8.23 4.88
N ASP A 102 -16.23 8.43 3.57
CA ASP A 102 -17.19 8.01 2.54
C ASP A 102 -17.46 6.51 2.70
N PRO A 103 -18.73 6.05 2.74
CA PRO A 103 -19.04 4.63 2.85
C PRO A 103 -18.43 3.78 1.72
N LEU A 104 -18.22 4.36 0.54
CA LEU A 104 -17.56 3.72 -0.61
C LEU A 104 -16.03 3.77 -0.53
N ALA A 105 -15.45 4.48 0.44
CA ALA A 105 -14.01 4.50 0.64
C ALA A 105 -13.45 3.10 0.85
N VAL A 106 -14.19 2.18 1.49
CA VAL A 106 -13.78 0.77 1.68
C VAL A 106 -13.44 0.02 0.39
N LEU A 107 -13.90 0.52 -0.76
CA LEU A 107 -13.62 -0.06 -2.07
C LEU A 107 -12.31 0.44 -2.69
N LEU A 108 -11.69 1.46 -2.08
CA LEU A 108 -10.41 2.01 -2.52
C LEU A 108 -9.28 1.03 -2.24
N PRO A 109 -8.26 0.93 -3.12
CA PRO A 109 -7.14 0.01 -2.95
C PRO A 109 -6.52 0.05 -1.54
N ARG A 110 -6.28 1.24 -0.96
CA ARG A 110 -5.72 1.38 0.41
C ARG A 110 -6.45 0.61 1.50
N TYR A 111 -7.78 0.52 1.44
CA TYR A 111 -8.56 -0.15 2.48
C TYR A 111 -9.00 -1.56 2.10
N ARG A 112 -8.77 -1.95 0.84
CA ARG A 112 -9.24 -3.21 0.27
C ARG A 112 -8.15 -4.26 0.19
N TYR A 113 -6.92 -3.87 -0.12
CA TYR A 113 -5.83 -4.80 -0.36
C TYR A 113 -4.76 -4.68 0.71
N CYS A 114 -4.28 -5.84 1.15
CA CYS A 114 -3.17 -6.02 2.09
C CYS A 114 -2.23 -7.05 1.49
N ILE A 115 -0.98 -6.64 1.25
CA ILE A 115 0.17 -7.50 0.94
C ILE A 115 0.83 -8.05 2.22
N TYR A 116 0.93 -9.38 2.29
CA TYR A 116 1.66 -10.07 3.35
C TYR A 116 3.00 -10.53 2.81
N VAL A 117 4.10 -10.17 3.47
CA VAL A 117 5.46 -10.56 3.09
C VAL A 117 6.04 -11.43 4.19
N ASP A 118 6.29 -12.70 3.88
CA ASP A 118 6.99 -13.64 4.77
C ASP A 118 8.43 -13.88 4.34
N GLN A 119 9.15 -14.68 5.13
CA GLN A 119 10.54 -15.03 4.85
C GLN A 119 10.72 -15.67 3.47
N LYS A 120 9.76 -16.49 3.00
CA LYS A 120 9.85 -17.10 1.67
C LYS A 120 9.81 -16.04 0.58
N CYS A 121 9.06 -14.96 0.76
CA CYS A 121 9.12 -13.81 -0.14
C CYS A 121 10.48 -13.12 -0.09
N LEU A 122 11.04 -12.89 1.09
CA LEU A 122 12.35 -12.24 1.24
C LEU A 122 13.49 -13.09 0.66
N ASP A 123 13.44 -14.41 0.81
CA ASP A 123 14.43 -15.34 0.24
C ASP A 123 14.47 -15.27 -1.30
N THR A 124 13.39 -14.82 -1.95
CA THR A 124 13.39 -14.61 -3.41
C THR A 124 14.11 -13.34 -3.83
N VAL A 125 14.27 -12.36 -2.94
CA VAL A 125 14.96 -11.09 -3.25
C VAL A 125 16.43 -11.35 -3.55
N ASP A 126 17.08 -12.22 -2.77
CA ASP A 126 18.46 -12.63 -2.98
C ASP A 126 18.67 -13.33 -4.34
N GLN A 127 17.65 -14.02 -4.84
CA GLN A 127 17.69 -14.69 -6.14
C GLN A 127 17.60 -13.73 -7.32
N TYR A 128 17.07 -12.52 -7.11
CA TYR A 128 16.94 -11.48 -8.11
C TYR A 128 18.05 -10.41 -8.02
N ALA A 129 18.79 -10.34 -6.91
CA ALA A 129 19.90 -9.42 -6.72
C ALA A 129 21.27 -9.97 -7.21
N ALA A 130 21.33 -11.23 -7.64
CA ALA A 130 22.52 -11.91 -8.17
C ALA A 130 22.58 -11.85 -9.71
#